data_AF-A0A7H4M6E7-F1
#
_entry.id   AF-A0A7H4M6E7-F1
#
_cell.length_a   1.000
_cell.length_b   1.000
_cell.length_c   1.000
_cell.angle_alpha   90.00
_cell.angle_beta   90.00
_cell.angle_gamma   90.00
#
_symmetry.space_group_name_H-M   'P 1'
#
loop_
_entity.id
_entity.type
_entity.pdbx_description
1 polymer ?
#
loop_
_entity_poly.entity_id
_entity_poly.type
_entity_poly.pdbx_seq_one_letter_code
_entity_poly.pdbx_strand_id
1 'polypeptide(L)'
;MAGEHVILLDEQDKPTGMLEKYAAHTLDTPLHLAFSCWLFNEQGQLLVTRRSLGKKPGQAYGRIQSAGIRKPAKPSNRPLSAAAALSSASR
;
A
#
# COMPACT_ATOMS: atom_id res chain seq x y z
N MET A 1 1.42 10.22 -22.94
CA MET A 1 1.40 10.03 -21.47
C MET A 1 2.40 8.93 -21.16
N ALA A 2 3.36 9.17 -20.27
CA ALA A 2 4.28 8.11 -19.86
C ALA A 2 3.52 7.04 -19.07
N GLY A 3 3.68 5.77 -19.42
CA GLY A 3 3.02 4.66 -18.73
C GLY A 3 3.53 4.49 -17.30
N GLU A 4 2.66 4.06 -16.38
CA GLU A 4 3.05 3.69 -15.02
C GLU A 4 3.76 2.33 -15.03
N HIS A 5 4.86 2.20 -14.28
CA HIS A 5 5.66 0.97 -14.20
C HIS A 5 5.86 0.55 -12.74
N VAL A 6 6.11 -0.75 -12.53
CA VAL A 6 6.55 -1.32 -11.26
C VAL A 6 8.02 -1.72 -11.36
N ILE A 7 8.72 -1.76 -10.22
CA ILE A 7 10.09 -2.26 -10.11
C ILE A 7 10.01 -3.73 -9.73
N LEU A 8 10.53 -4.62 -10.58
CA LEU A 8 10.62 -6.05 -10.31
C LEU A 8 11.73 -6.33 -9.31
N LEU A 9 11.52 -7.34 -8.47
CA LEU A 9 12.47 -7.79 -7.46
C LEU A 9 12.82 -9.26 -7.67
N ASP A 10 14.02 -9.66 -7.27
CA ASP A 10 14.37 -11.06 -7.04
C ASP A 10 13.94 -11.53 -5.64
N GLU A 11 14.16 -12.81 -5.35
CA GLU A 11 13.87 -13.44 -4.05
C GLU A 11 14.66 -12.85 -2.87
N GLN A 12 15.69 -12.03 -3.14
CA GLN A 12 16.48 -11.31 -2.15
C GLN A 12 16.10 -9.82 -2.07
N ASP A 13 14.91 -9.46 -2.58
CA ASP A 13 14.38 -8.09 -2.65
C ASP A 13 15.29 -7.11 -3.41
N LYS A 14 16.14 -7.60 -4.32
CA LYS A 14 16.98 -6.73 -5.16
C LYS A 14 16.27 -6.37 -6.47
N PRO A 15 16.39 -5.11 -6.93
CA PRO A 15 15.82 -4.71 -8.21
C PRO A 15 16.40 -5.50 -9.39
N THR A 16 15.52 -6.05 -10.23
CA THR A 16 15.90 -6.83 -11.43
C THR A 16 15.43 -6.20 -12.75
N GLY A 17 14.46 -5.28 -12.71
CA GLY A 17 13.94 -4.63 -13.90
C GLY A 17 12.68 -3.81 -13.66
N MET A 18 11.99 -3.45 -14.74
CA MET A 18 10.72 -2.74 -14.69
C MET A 18 9.70 -3.38 -15.61
N LEU A 19 8.44 -3.35 -15.21
CA LEU A 19 7.32 -3.83 -16.02
C LEU A 19 6.18 -2.81 -15.99
N GLU A 20 5.44 -2.69 -17.08
CA GLU A 20 4.25 -1.84 -17.11
C GLU A 20 3.26 -2.32 -16.04
N LYS A 21 2.66 -1.38 -15.30
CA LYS A 21 1.86 -1.67 -14.11
C LYS A 21 0.68 -2.60 -14.41
N TYR A 22 -0.08 -2.39 -15.47
CA TYR A 22 -1.20 -3.28 -15.79
C TYR A 22 -0.70 -4.66 -16.26
N ALA A 23 0.41 -4.72 -16.99
CA ALA A 23 1.05 -5.97 -17.42
C ALA A 23 1.62 -6.79 -16.25
N ALA A 24 2.06 -6.14 -15.16
CA ALA A 24 2.55 -6.83 -13.97
C ALA A 24 1.43 -7.51 -13.17
N HIS A 25 0.22 -6.96 -13.14
CA HIS A 25 -0.85 -7.43 -12.24
C HIS A 25 -1.82 -8.39 -12.93
N THR A 26 -1.32 -9.57 -13.33
CA THR A 26 -2.10 -10.66 -13.92
C THR A 26 -2.44 -11.73 -12.85
N LEU A 27 -2.78 -12.95 -13.26
CA LEU A 27 -2.86 -14.10 -12.34
C LEU A 27 -1.47 -14.49 -11.81
N ASP A 28 -0.45 -14.36 -12.65
CA ASP A 28 0.95 -14.67 -12.34
C ASP A 28 1.72 -13.35 -12.14
N THR A 29 1.46 -12.68 -11.02
CA THR A 29 2.07 -11.38 -10.72
C THR A 29 3.52 -11.58 -10.25
N PRO A 30 4.53 -11.11 -11.00
CA PRO A 30 5.92 -11.23 -10.58
C PRO A 30 6.17 -10.39 -9.32
N LEU A 31 7.17 -10.78 -8.54
CA LEU A 31 7.57 -10.06 -7.35
C LEU A 31 7.99 -8.63 -7.72
N HIS A 32 7.38 -7.64 -7.08
CA HIS A 32 7.67 -6.24 -7.33
C HIS A 32 7.57 -5.40 -6.07
N LEU A 33 8.24 -4.26 -6.08
CA LEU A 33 8.26 -3.33 -4.97
C LEU A 33 6.88 -2.67 -4.78
N ALA A 34 6.42 -2.66 -3.54
CA ALA A 34 5.22 -1.98 -3.09
C ALA A 34 5.46 -1.24 -1.77
N PHE A 35 4.52 -0.39 -1.38
CA PHE A 35 4.54 0.25 -0.08
C PHE A 35 3.13 0.31 0.52
N SER A 36 3.07 0.32 1.84
CA SER A 36 1.85 0.58 2.60
C SER A 36 2.10 1.75 3.55
N CYS A 37 1.09 2.60 3.75
CA CYS A 37 1.14 3.67 4.73
C CYS A 37 -0.13 3.70 5.58
N TRP A 38 0.02 3.96 6.88
CA TRP A 38 -1.09 4.11 7.82
C TRP A 38 -1.06 5.53 8.36
N LEU A 39 -2.21 6.21 8.28
CA LEU A 39 -2.37 7.59 8.74
C LEU A 39 -3.25 7.61 9.99
N PHE A 40 -2.77 8.29 11.02
CA PHE A 40 -3.47 8.44 12.30
C PHE A 40 -3.78 9.91 12.56
N ASN A 41 -4.99 10.19 13.02
CA ASN A 41 -5.34 11.52 13.51
C ASN A 41 -4.74 11.79 14.91
N GLU A 42 -4.91 13.02 15.40
CA GLU A 42 -4.40 13.44 16.72
C GLU A 42 -5.00 12.63 17.88
N GLN A 43 -6.17 12.02 17.65
CA GLN A 43 -6.86 11.15 18.59
C GLN A 43 -6.41 9.68 18.48
N GLY A 44 -5.43 9.38 17.62
CA GLY A 44 -4.92 8.02 17.39
C GLY A 44 -5.86 7.13 16.57
N GLN A 45 -6.84 7.71 15.87
CA GLN A 45 -7.77 6.97 15.02
C GLN A 45 -7.17 6.77 13.63
N LEU A 46 -7.28 5.54 13.11
CA LEU A 46 -6.78 5.16 11.78
C LEU A 46 -7.70 5.67 10.68
N LEU A 47 -7.13 6.30 9.64
CA LEU A 47 -7.84 6.58 8.39
C LEU A 47 -8.08 5.28 7.62
N VAL A 48 -9.36 4.88 7.52
CA VAL A 48 -9.79 3.75 6.69
C VAL A 48 -10.29 4.28 5.36
N THR A 49 -9.73 3.80 4.25
CA THR A 49 -10.18 4.16 2.90
C THR A 49 -10.82 2.97 2.19
N ARG A 50 -11.82 3.24 1.34
CA ARG A 50 -12.42 2.27 0.43
C ARG A 50 -11.94 2.57 -0.99
N ARG A 51 -11.47 1.57 -1.71
CA ARG A 51 -11.13 1.73 -3.14
C ARG A 51 -12.37 2.08 -3.97
N SER A 52 -12.15 2.91 -4.98
CA SER A 52 -13.12 3.13 -6.07
C SER A 52 -13.48 1.81 -6.74
N LEU A 53 -14.75 1.66 -7.12
CA LEU A 53 -15.31 0.49 -7.77
C LEU A 53 -14.67 0.19 -9.14
N GLY A 54 -14.18 1.21 -9.85
CA GLY A 54 -13.58 1.06 -11.18
C GLY A 54 -12.13 0.59 -11.17
N LYS A 55 -11.54 0.31 -10.00
CA LYS A 55 -10.14 -0.10 -9.90
C LYS A 55 -10.00 -1.61 -10.14
N LYS A 56 -9.18 -2.02 -11.11
CA LYS A 56 -8.97 -3.44 -11.45
C LYS A 56 -8.59 -4.29 -10.23
N PRO A 57 -9.15 -5.50 -10.06
CA PRO A 57 -8.74 -6.45 -9.04
C PRO A 57 -7.28 -6.86 -9.24
N GLY A 58 -6.46 -6.86 -8.18
CA GLY A 58 -5.06 -7.31 -8.23
C GLY A 58 -4.00 -6.23 -8.30
N GLN A 59 -4.33 -4.98 -8.63
CA GLN A 59 -3.39 -3.85 -8.49
C GLN A 59 -3.25 -3.43 -7.02
N ALA A 60 -2.58 -4.28 -6.24
CA ALA A 60 -2.56 -4.32 -4.78
C ALA A 60 -3.87 -4.83 -4.17
N TYR A 61 -3.96 -6.15 -3.92
CA TYR A 61 -4.91 -6.72 -2.97
C TYR A 61 -4.50 -6.33 -1.53
N GLY A 62 -4.44 -5.02 -1.27
CA GLY A 62 -4.48 -4.48 0.08
C GLY A 62 -5.90 -4.66 0.57
N ARG A 63 -6.11 -5.70 1.39
CA ARG A 63 -7.17 -5.77 2.41
C ARG A 63 -7.45 -4.35 2.92
N ILE A 64 -8.72 -3.99 3.07
CA ILE A 64 -9.16 -2.72 3.69
C ILE A 64 -8.13 -2.32 4.75
N GLN A 65 -7.54 -1.12 4.66
CA GLN A 65 -6.70 -0.61 5.74
C GLN A 65 -7.59 -0.38 6.98
N SER A 66 -7.89 -1.42 7.73
CA SER A 66 -8.56 -1.36 9.03
C SER A 66 -8.15 -2.63 9.80
N ALA A 67 -7.78 -2.55 11.07
CA ALA A 67 -8.75 -2.36 12.12
C ALA A 67 -8.16 -1.77 13.41
N GLY A 68 -8.97 -0.98 14.11
CA GLY A 68 -8.79 -0.71 15.54
C GLY A 68 -9.21 0.69 15.95
N ILE A 69 -10.44 0.85 16.45
CA ILE A 69 -10.78 1.99 17.30
C ILE A 69 -10.17 1.69 18.68
N ARG A 70 -9.06 2.33 19.05
CA ARG A 70 -8.65 2.39 20.47
C ARG A 70 -9.37 3.57 21.14
N LYS A 71 -9.81 3.35 22.37
CA LYS A 71 -10.50 4.32 23.22
C LYS A 71 -9.69 5.63 23.35
N PRO A 72 -10.34 6.81 23.46
CA PRO A 72 -9.63 8.07 23.38
C PRO A 72 -8.68 8.25 24.56
N ALA A 73 -7.41 8.49 24.26
CA ALA A 73 -6.47 9.14 25.17
C ALA A 73 -6.53 10.66 24.96
N LYS A 74 -6.18 11.40 26.00
CA LYS A 74 -6.24 12.87 26.12
C LYS A 74 -5.66 13.57 24.86
N PRO A 75 -6.31 14.60 24.30
CA PRO A 75 -5.83 15.27 23.10
C PRO A 75 -4.43 15.88 23.33
N SER A 76 -3.53 15.68 22.36
CA SER A 76 -2.18 16.27 22.34
C SER A 76 -2.01 17.04 21.03
N ASN A 77 -1.39 18.23 21.08
CA ASN A 77 -1.13 19.10 19.91
C ASN A 77 -0.01 18.56 18.98
N ARG A 78 0.03 17.26 18.70
CA ARG A 78 0.99 16.69 17.74
C ARG A 78 0.33 16.51 16.38
N PRO A 79 1.02 16.87 15.28
CA PRO A 79 0.48 16.72 13.93
C PRO A 79 0.20 15.25 13.58
N LEU A 80 -0.61 15.03 12.54
CA LEU A 80 -0.90 13.72 11.95
C LEU A 80 0.39 12.90 11.80
N SER A 81 0.38 11.66 12.30
CA SER A 81 1.52 10.76 12.17
C SER A 81 1.27 9.73 11.07
N ALA A 82 2.32 9.45 10.29
CA ALA A 82 2.32 8.45 9.23
C ALA A 82 3.33 7.37 9.57
N ALA A 83 2.91 6.10 9.52
CA ALA A 83 3.80 4.96 9.50
C ALA A 83 3.83 4.41 8.07
N ALA A 84 5.01 4.20 7.49
CA ALA A 84 5.18 3.63 6.15
C ALA A 84 6.05 2.38 6.22
N ALA A 85 5.68 1.34 5.46
CA ALA A 85 6.45 0.13 5.29
C ALA A 85 6.65 -0.14 3.80
N LEU A 86 7.89 -0.39 3.40
CA LEU A 86 8.19 -1.00 2.12
C LEU A 86 7.94 -2.49 2.21
N SER A 87 7.36 -3.06 1.17
CA SER A 87 7.07 -4.49 1.09
C SER A 87 7.26 -4.96 -0.34
N SER A 88 7.72 -6.19 -0.53
CA SER A 88 7.56 -6.85 -1.81
C SER A 88 6.15 -7.46 -1.91
N ALA A 89 5.59 -7.44 -3.12
CA ALA A 89 4.25 -7.96 -3.39
C ALA A 89 4.31 -8.99 -4.52
N SER A 90 3.82 -10.19 -4.24
CA SER A 90 3.44 -11.21 -5.22
C SER A 90 1.96 -11.54 -5.04
N ARG A 91 1.34 -12.17 -6.05
CA ARG A 91 0.02 -12.79 -5.87
C ARG A 91 0.14 -14.16 -5.21
#